data_AF-A0A137QTC0-F1
#
_entry.id   AF-A0A137QTC0-F1
#
_cell.length_a   1.000
_cell.length_b   1.000
_cell.length_c   1.000
_cell.angle_alpha   90.00
_cell.angle_beta   90.00
_cell.angle_gamma   90.00
#
_symmetry.space_group_name_H-M   'P 1'
#
loop_
_entity.id
_entity.type
_entity.pdbx_description
1 polymer ?
#
loop_
_entity_poly.entity_id
_entity_poly.type
_entity_poly.pdbx_seq_one_letter_code
_entity_poly.pdbx_strand_id
1 'polypeptide(L)'
;MGLFNRKKNDSDSDKSKEKGSWRRPANTAFKQQRLKAWQPILTPKTVLPTLFLIGFIFAPIGGLLIWGSSLVSEMSFDYTDCEKLQPSTNASLSWSPLPSNKYSYRLRAGLDKLVPNPPRYAFLDNTANSSVDIFNERQCIVEFDIPADLKAPIYFYYGLTNFYQNHRRYVKSQNSDQLRGKYVKPETLNNSDCDPLGATGEVAYYPCGLIANSLFNDTFYTPMLQNAQDSSQPQPYVFSSQGIAWPGEKKKYVDTPIRSGGYSNVSQITPPPNWARRFPNGYTVDNIPKLNEDEHFQNWMRTAGLPSFTKLYGRNDQDTMHAGTYQIVIGLNFPVLPYKGTKSFVISTVSWIGGKNPFLGWAYVASAALFILLAILGTARHFIKPRYPSIYDFYIPGMVSNP
;
A
#
# COMPACT_ATOMS: atom_id res chain seq x y z
N MET A 1 51.82 -27.05 -13.44
CA MET A 1 51.62 -28.50 -13.49
C MET A 1 50.55 -28.73 -14.57
N GLY A 2 50.84 -29.07 -15.83
CA GLY A 2 51.69 -30.17 -16.33
C GLY A 2 51.07 -31.49 -15.88
N LEU A 3 50.72 -32.49 -16.70
CA LEU A 3 50.91 -32.85 -18.11
C LEU A 3 49.79 -33.89 -18.44
N PHE A 4 49.41 -34.11 -19.69
CA PHE A 4 49.67 -35.34 -20.48
C PHE A 4 48.66 -35.32 -21.66
N ASN A 5 48.91 -35.77 -22.88
CA ASN A 5 50.09 -36.30 -23.54
C ASN A 5 49.83 -36.13 -25.05
N ARG A 6 50.72 -35.42 -25.75
CA ARG A 6 50.63 -35.18 -27.20
C ARG A 6 51.37 -36.30 -27.93
N LYS A 7 50.65 -37.19 -28.60
CA LYS A 7 51.23 -38.11 -29.59
C LYS A 7 51.40 -37.34 -30.92
N LYS A 8 52.57 -37.45 -31.52
CA LYS A 8 52.95 -36.85 -32.81
C LYS A 8 53.35 -37.97 -33.78
N ASN A 9 53.17 -37.67 -35.07
CA ASN A 9 53.66 -38.31 -36.30
C ASN A 9 52.49 -38.62 -37.23
N ASP A 10 52.55 -38.38 -38.53
CA ASP A 10 53.55 -37.69 -39.36
C ASP A 10 52.85 -37.25 -40.66
N SER A 11 53.55 -36.42 -41.42
CA SER A 11 53.26 -35.95 -42.77
C SER A 11 52.47 -36.91 -43.68
N ASP A 12 51.39 -36.40 -44.30
CA ASP A 12 51.18 -36.67 -45.72
C ASP A 12 50.55 -35.46 -46.43
N SER A 13 51.09 -35.26 -47.62
CA SER A 13 50.88 -34.20 -48.59
C SER A 13 49.48 -34.21 -49.24
N ASP A 14 49.10 -33.02 -49.70
CA ASP A 14 48.12 -32.71 -50.75
C ASP A 14 47.12 -33.80 -51.17
N LYS A 15 45.88 -33.64 -50.71
CA LYS A 15 44.72 -33.75 -51.59
C LYS A 15 43.73 -32.63 -51.29
N SER A 16 43.76 -31.60 -52.12
CA SER A 16 42.58 -30.81 -52.43
C SER A 16 41.45 -31.75 -52.87
N LYS A 17 40.55 -32.08 -51.95
CA LYS A 17 39.20 -32.54 -52.28
C LYS A 17 38.23 -31.53 -51.71
N GLU A 18 37.67 -30.80 -52.66
CA GLU A 18 36.54 -29.88 -52.60
C GLU A 18 35.81 -29.81 -51.25
N LYS A 19 35.68 -28.57 -50.75
CA LYS A 19 34.58 -28.21 -49.85
C LYS A 19 33.27 -28.57 -50.55
N GLY A 20 32.77 -29.77 -50.31
CA GLY A 20 31.36 -30.06 -50.43
C GLY A 20 30.67 -29.10 -49.49
N SER A 21 30.07 -28.03 -50.03
CA SER A 21 29.23 -27.08 -49.31
C SER A 21 28.00 -27.83 -48.80
N TRP A 22 28.17 -28.63 -47.75
CA TRP A 22 27.08 -29.37 -47.15
C TRP A 22 26.31 -28.40 -46.24
N ARG A 23 25.40 -27.64 -46.86
CA ARG A 23 24.51 -26.68 -46.17
C ARG A 23 23.39 -27.36 -45.38
N ARG A 24 23.56 -28.62 -44.92
CA ARG A 24 22.52 -29.29 -44.14
C ARG A 24 22.62 -28.85 -42.69
N PRO A 25 21.50 -28.40 -42.09
CA PRO A 25 21.48 -28.06 -40.68
C PRO A 25 21.80 -29.29 -39.83
N ALA A 26 22.49 -29.09 -38.70
CA ALA A 26 22.86 -30.19 -37.82
C ALA A 26 21.62 -30.95 -37.32
N ASN A 27 21.70 -32.29 -37.30
CA ASN A 27 20.61 -33.18 -36.90
C ASN A 27 20.54 -33.31 -35.38
N THR A 28 20.20 -32.21 -34.71
CA THR A 28 20.00 -32.16 -33.25
C THR A 28 18.52 -31.94 -32.95
N ALA A 29 18.02 -32.48 -31.83
CA ALA A 29 16.61 -32.33 -31.43
C ALA A 29 16.17 -30.85 -31.37
N PHE A 30 17.06 -29.95 -30.97
CA PHE A 30 16.82 -28.50 -30.96
C PHE A 30 16.67 -27.93 -32.38
N LYS A 31 17.64 -28.15 -33.27
CA LYS A 31 17.61 -27.59 -34.64
C LYS A 31 16.54 -28.22 -35.54
N GLN A 32 16.12 -29.45 -35.24
CA GLN A 32 15.09 -30.17 -35.99
C GLN A 32 13.69 -30.03 -35.37
N GLN A 33 13.53 -29.21 -34.32
CA GLN A 33 12.26 -29.02 -33.61
C GLN A 33 11.64 -30.33 -33.07
N ARG A 34 12.48 -31.28 -32.68
CA ARG A 34 12.11 -32.58 -32.06
C ARG A 34 12.45 -32.61 -30.58
N LEU A 35 12.40 -31.46 -29.92
CA LEU A 35 12.55 -31.40 -28.47
C LEU A 35 11.43 -32.21 -27.82
N LYS A 36 11.72 -32.86 -26.70
CA LYS A 36 10.71 -33.54 -25.88
C LYS A 36 9.68 -32.49 -25.47
N ALA A 37 8.48 -32.59 -26.02
CA ALA A 37 7.37 -31.70 -25.74
C ALA A 37 6.24 -32.50 -25.09
N TRP A 38 5.52 -31.86 -24.18
CA TRP A 38 4.25 -32.35 -23.68
C TRP A 38 3.14 -31.55 -24.35
N GLN A 39 2.22 -32.25 -25.01
CA GLN A 39 1.07 -31.64 -25.67
C GLN A 39 -0.19 -31.94 -24.84
N PRO A 40 -0.70 -30.99 -24.07
CA PRO A 40 -1.91 -31.19 -23.28
C PRO A 40 -3.13 -31.28 -24.21
N ILE A 41 -3.61 -32.48 -24.46
CA ILE A 41 -4.88 -32.68 -25.16
C ILE A 41 -6.01 -32.51 -24.15
N LEU A 42 -6.81 -31.46 -24.35
CA LEU A 42 -7.95 -31.14 -23.50
C LEU A 42 -9.11 -32.11 -23.80
N THR A 43 -9.14 -33.24 -23.09
CA THR A 43 -10.24 -34.21 -23.18
C THR A 43 -11.23 -34.00 -22.04
N PRO A 44 -12.52 -34.35 -22.20
CA PRO A 44 -13.49 -34.28 -21.09
C PRO A 44 -13.04 -35.06 -19.85
N LYS A 45 -12.32 -36.16 -20.03
CA LYS A 45 -11.77 -37.00 -18.96
C LYS A 45 -10.69 -36.31 -18.12
N THR A 46 -9.98 -35.32 -18.70
CA THR A 46 -8.95 -34.55 -17.97
C THR A 46 -9.49 -33.21 -17.49
N VAL A 47 -10.27 -32.52 -18.31
CA VAL A 47 -10.75 -31.16 -18.01
C VAL A 47 -11.84 -31.15 -16.93
N LEU A 48 -12.86 -32.02 -17.01
CA LEU A 48 -13.99 -31.97 -16.09
C LEU A 48 -13.59 -32.29 -14.63
N PRO A 49 -12.78 -33.34 -14.34
CA PRO A 49 -12.29 -33.58 -12.99
C PRO A 49 -11.41 -32.44 -12.47
N THR A 50 -10.59 -31.82 -13.34
CA THR A 50 -9.76 -30.68 -12.97
C THR A 50 -10.61 -29.48 -12.55
N LEU A 51 -11.70 -29.19 -13.27
CA LEU A 51 -12.62 -28.10 -12.90
C LEU A 51 -13.32 -28.36 -11.55
N PHE A 52 -13.80 -29.58 -11.31
CA PHE A 52 -14.35 -29.96 -10.00
C PHE A 52 -13.32 -29.80 -8.88
N LEU A 53 -12.09 -30.30 -9.10
CA LEU A 53 -11.01 -30.22 -8.12
C LEU A 53 -10.69 -28.76 -7.76
N ILE A 54 -10.52 -27.88 -8.75
CA ILE A 54 -10.25 -26.47 -8.51
C ILE A 54 -11.44 -25.82 -7.76
N GLY A 55 -12.68 -26.11 -8.16
CA GLY A 55 -13.86 -25.60 -7.49
C GLY A 55 -13.95 -26.01 -6.01
N PHE A 56 -13.72 -27.29 -5.72
CA PHE A 56 -13.73 -27.82 -4.35
C PHE A 56 -12.57 -27.31 -3.49
N ILE A 57 -11.44 -26.93 -4.08
CA ILE A 57 -10.34 -26.28 -3.35
C ILE A 57 -10.64 -24.79 -3.11
N PHE A 58 -11.19 -24.10 -4.10
CA PHE A 58 -11.42 -22.65 -4.02
C PHE A 58 -12.57 -22.30 -3.07
N ALA A 59 -13.61 -23.13 -2.96
CA ALA A 59 -14.74 -22.90 -2.06
C ALA A 59 -14.34 -22.79 -0.56
N PRO A 60 -13.62 -23.76 0.05
CA PRO A 60 -13.20 -23.65 1.44
C PRO A 60 -12.18 -22.53 1.66
N ILE A 61 -11.27 -22.28 0.70
CA ILE A 61 -10.37 -21.12 0.76
C ILE A 61 -11.18 -19.83 0.80
N GLY A 62 -12.14 -19.65 -0.11
CA GLY A 62 -13.01 -18.48 -0.15
C GLY A 62 -13.78 -18.27 1.16
N GLY A 63 -14.38 -19.33 1.71
CA GLY A 63 -15.06 -19.30 3.01
C GLY A 63 -14.14 -18.89 4.16
N LEU A 64 -12.93 -19.44 4.21
CA LEU A 64 -11.92 -19.13 5.23
C LEU A 64 -11.44 -17.67 5.13
N LEU A 65 -11.30 -17.11 3.93
CA LEU A 65 -10.94 -15.70 3.72
C LEU A 65 -12.08 -14.76 4.13
N ILE A 66 -13.34 -15.10 3.82
CA ILE A 66 -14.53 -14.33 4.25
C ILE A 66 -14.62 -14.33 5.78
N TRP A 67 -14.43 -15.49 6.40
CA TRP A 67 -14.42 -15.62 7.85
C TRP A 67 -13.29 -14.80 8.49
N GLY A 68 -12.05 -14.88 7.97
CA GLY A 68 -10.95 -14.05 8.45
C GLY A 68 -11.28 -12.55 8.40
N SER A 69 -11.84 -12.07 7.29
CA SER A 69 -12.28 -10.68 7.16
C SER A 69 -13.43 -10.31 8.12
N SER A 70 -14.27 -11.26 8.54
CA SER A 70 -15.40 -10.96 9.44
C SER A 70 -14.96 -10.81 10.90
N LEU A 71 -13.76 -11.26 11.27
CA LEU A 71 -13.17 -11.09 12.60
C LEU A 71 -12.65 -9.67 12.88
N VAL A 72 -12.56 -8.82 11.85
CA VAL A 72 -12.02 -7.47 11.95
C VAL A 72 -13.13 -6.46 12.27
N SER A 73 -12.89 -5.63 13.29
CA SER A 73 -13.61 -4.37 13.51
C SER A 73 -12.80 -3.21 12.94
N GLU A 74 -13.44 -2.38 12.11
CA GLU A 74 -12.86 -1.19 11.49
C GLU A 74 -13.85 -0.03 11.63
N MET A 75 -13.38 1.13 12.07
CA MET A 75 -14.17 2.34 12.25
C MET A 75 -13.47 3.52 11.61
N SER A 76 -14.21 4.33 10.85
CA SER A 76 -13.67 5.50 10.12
C SER A 76 -14.47 6.74 10.45
N PHE A 77 -13.77 7.86 10.64
CA PHE A 77 -14.36 9.16 10.97
C PHE A 77 -13.75 10.25 10.09
N ASP A 78 -14.55 10.81 9.18
CA ASP A 78 -14.17 11.90 8.27
C ASP A 78 -14.33 13.24 8.98
N TYR A 79 -13.21 13.93 9.20
CA TYR A 79 -13.15 15.23 9.88
C TYR A 79 -12.83 16.37 8.90
N THR A 80 -13.00 16.15 7.60
CA THR A 80 -12.67 17.12 6.53
C THR A 80 -13.34 18.47 6.73
N ASP A 81 -14.63 18.46 7.08
CA ASP A 81 -15.47 19.65 7.16
C ASP A 81 -15.43 20.31 8.55
N CYS A 82 -14.62 19.79 9.48
CA CYS A 82 -14.52 20.32 10.84
C CYS A 82 -14.11 21.80 10.83
N GLU A 83 -13.19 22.17 9.95
CA GLU A 83 -12.71 23.55 9.82
C GLU A 83 -13.76 24.56 9.30
N LYS A 84 -14.95 24.09 8.87
CA LYS A 84 -16.08 24.92 8.42
C LYS A 84 -17.08 25.21 9.54
N LEU A 85 -16.95 24.57 10.70
CA LEU A 85 -17.83 24.79 11.85
C LEU A 85 -17.58 26.15 12.47
N GLN A 86 -18.55 26.62 13.27
CA GLN A 86 -18.34 27.81 14.09
C GLN A 86 -17.21 27.55 15.10
N PRO A 87 -16.19 28.42 15.17
CA PRO A 87 -15.09 28.26 16.11
C PRO A 87 -15.57 28.22 17.56
N SER A 88 -15.12 27.21 18.29
CA SER A 88 -15.27 27.09 19.74
C SER A 88 -14.25 27.95 20.47
N THR A 89 -14.45 28.15 21.76
CA THR A 89 -13.45 28.74 22.65
C THR A 89 -12.80 27.66 23.52
N ASN A 90 -11.62 27.93 24.08
CA ASN A 90 -10.96 27.00 25.01
C ASN A 90 -11.80 26.71 26.28
N ALA A 91 -12.75 27.59 26.61
CA ALA A 91 -13.62 27.43 27.78
C ALA A 91 -14.90 26.62 27.48
N SER A 92 -15.37 26.62 26.23
CA SER A 92 -16.60 25.93 25.83
C SER A 92 -16.53 25.41 24.39
N LEU A 93 -16.71 24.09 24.24
CA LEU A 93 -16.75 23.42 22.95
C LEU A 93 -18.17 23.46 22.37
N SER A 94 -18.29 24.01 21.16
CA SER A 94 -19.53 24.01 20.38
C SER A 94 -19.62 22.73 19.57
N TRP A 95 -20.33 21.75 20.09
CA TRP A 95 -20.46 20.43 19.48
C TRP A 95 -21.45 20.44 18.31
N SER A 96 -21.05 19.82 17.21
CA SER A 96 -21.91 19.53 16.07
C SER A 96 -21.92 18.01 15.79
N PRO A 97 -23.07 17.40 15.47
CA PRO A 97 -23.12 15.99 15.13
C PRO A 97 -22.35 15.73 13.83
N LEU A 98 -21.60 14.64 13.78
CA LEU A 98 -20.95 14.20 12.56
C LEU A 98 -22.01 13.55 11.64
N PRO A 99 -22.14 13.98 10.37
CA PRO A 99 -23.14 13.43 9.47
C PRO A 99 -23.00 11.91 9.26
N SER A 100 -24.12 11.20 9.05
CA SER A 100 -24.14 9.73 8.93
C SER A 100 -23.34 9.16 7.75
N ASN A 101 -23.09 9.96 6.71
CA ASN A 101 -22.24 9.60 5.58
C ASN A 101 -20.74 9.87 5.82
N LYS A 102 -20.38 10.45 6.97
CA LYS A 102 -19.01 10.85 7.34
C LYS A 102 -18.37 9.94 8.38
N TYR A 103 -19.09 8.91 8.85
CA TYR A 103 -18.50 7.86 9.66
C TYR A 103 -19.00 6.49 9.24
N SER A 104 -18.24 5.47 9.60
CA SER A 104 -18.61 4.08 9.34
C SER A 104 -18.13 3.19 10.48
N TYR A 105 -19.02 2.36 11.00
CA TYR A 105 -18.72 1.31 11.97
C TYR A 105 -18.87 -0.04 11.27
N ARG A 106 -17.74 -0.68 10.94
CA ARG A 106 -17.71 -2.03 10.35
C ARG A 106 -17.19 -3.01 11.38
N LEU A 107 -18.02 -3.33 12.37
CA LEU A 107 -17.66 -4.18 13.52
C LEU A 107 -17.52 -5.66 13.12
N ARG A 108 -16.71 -6.41 13.86
CA ARG A 108 -16.55 -7.86 13.68
C ARG A 108 -17.87 -8.62 13.85
N ALA A 109 -17.96 -9.81 13.26
CA ALA A 109 -19.11 -10.68 13.38
C ALA A 109 -19.47 -10.96 14.85
N GLY A 110 -20.75 -10.85 15.19
CA GLY A 110 -21.26 -10.97 16.55
C GLY A 110 -21.39 -9.63 17.28
N LEU A 111 -20.75 -8.57 16.78
CA LEU A 111 -20.90 -7.20 17.26
C LEU A 111 -21.57 -6.27 16.24
N ASP A 112 -21.92 -6.79 15.06
CA ASP A 112 -22.51 -6.08 13.92
C ASP A 112 -23.87 -5.45 14.21
N LYS A 113 -24.56 -5.93 15.25
CA LYS A 113 -25.85 -5.40 15.72
C LYS A 113 -25.73 -4.28 16.74
N LEU A 114 -24.53 -3.98 17.23
CA LEU A 114 -24.34 -2.87 18.17
C LEU A 114 -24.49 -1.55 17.43
N VAL A 115 -25.30 -0.65 18.00
CA VAL A 115 -25.55 0.68 17.47
C VAL A 115 -24.87 1.70 18.38
N PRO A 116 -23.67 2.19 18.04
CA PRO A 116 -23.00 3.24 18.80
C PRO A 116 -23.74 4.58 18.69
N ASN A 117 -23.51 5.48 19.64
CA ASN A 117 -24.06 6.83 19.50
C ASN A 117 -23.40 7.55 18.30
N PRO A 118 -24.12 8.43 17.60
CA PRO A 118 -23.54 9.21 16.52
C PRO A 118 -22.36 10.04 17.06
N PRO A 119 -21.17 9.93 16.43
CA PRO A 119 -20.03 10.76 16.80
C PRO A 119 -20.34 12.25 16.58
N ARG A 120 -19.61 13.10 17.29
CA ARG A 120 -19.71 14.57 17.18
C ARG A 120 -18.33 15.19 17.13
N TYR A 121 -18.25 16.40 16.62
CA TYR A 121 -17.02 17.15 16.52
C TYR A 121 -17.17 18.61 16.94
N ALA A 122 -16.07 19.24 17.30
CA ALA A 122 -15.99 20.66 17.58
C ALA A 122 -14.72 21.22 16.93
N PHE A 123 -14.83 22.40 16.34
CA PHE A 123 -13.69 23.12 15.79
C PHE A 123 -13.20 24.13 16.82
N LEU A 124 -11.89 24.16 17.05
CA LEU A 124 -11.23 25.10 17.95
C LEU A 124 -10.22 25.90 17.14
N ASP A 125 -10.38 27.22 17.15
CA ASP A 125 -9.51 28.16 16.44
C ASP A 125 -8.70 28.99 17.46
N ASN A 126 -7.43 28.62 17.58
CA ASN A 126 -6.42 29.25 18.42
C ASN A 126 -5.42 30.07 17.58
N THR A 127 -5.73 30.40 16.33
CA THR A 127 -4.81 31.17 15.45
C THR A 127 -4.40 32.52 16.04
N ALA A 128 -5.25 33.14 16.87
CA ALA A 128 -4.95 34.39 17.56
C ALA A 128 -4.10 34.23 18.82
N ASN A 129 -3.86 32.99 19.28
CA ASN A 129 -3.13 32.72 20.51
C ASN A 129 -1.66 32.39 20.23
N SER A 130 -0.78 33.37 20.43
CA SER A 130 0.67 33.24 20.23
C SER A 130 1.37 32.26 21.18
N SER A 131 0.68 31.76 22.22
CA SER A 131 1.21 30.75 23.14
C SER A 131 1.00 29.31 22.65
N VAL A 132 0.20 29.12 21.59
CA VAL A 132 -0.10 27.81 21.03
C VAL A 132 0.90 27.50 19.91
N ASP A 133 1.39 26.26 19.91
CA ASP A 133 2.26 25.77 18.84
C ASP A 133 1.55 25.86 17.48
N ILE A 134 2.31 26.17 16.43
CA ILE A 134 1.81 26.40 15.06
C ILE A 134 0.97 25.23 14.52
N PHE A 135 1.27 24.00 14.94
CA PHE A 135 0.55 22.80 14.52
C PHE A 135 -0.80 22.62 15.21
N ASN A 136 -1.08 23.46 16.21
CA ASN A 136 -2.25 23.43 17.09
C ASN A 136 -3.11 24.68 17.01
N GLU A 137 -2.77 25.62 16.12
CA GLU A 137 -3.59 26.81 15.86
C GLU A 137 -5.02 26.45 15.47
N ARG A 138 -5.21 25.37 14.71
CA ARG A 138 -6.52 24.91 14.26
C ARG A 138 -6.69 23.46 14.66
N GLN A 139 -7.66 23.20 15.53
CA GLN A 139 -7.88 21.85 16.06
C GLN A 139 -9.30 21.37 15.75
N CYS A 140 -9.42 20.10 15.42
CA CYS A 140 -10.68 19.38 15.42
C CYS A 140 -10.69 18.41 16.59
N ILE A 141 -11.73 18.51 17.41
CA ILE A 141 -11.95 17.62 18.53
C ILE A 141 -13.09 16.69 18.12
N VAL A 142 -12.83 15.39 18.08
CA VAL A 142 -13.82 14.39 17.68
C VAL A 142 -14.13 13.49 18.86
N GLU A 143 -15.40 13.35 19.20
CA GLU A 143 -15.90 12.43 20.20
C GLU A 143 -16.64 11.28 19.50
N PHE A 144 -16.27 10.05 19.82
CA PHE A 144 -16.77 8.84 19.18
C PHE A 144 -16.83 7.67 20.16
N ASP A 145 -17.69 6.70 19.87
CA ASP A 145 -17.87 5.53 20.73
C ASP A 145 -17.11 4.32 20.21
N ILE A 146 -16.49 3.59 21.13
CA ILE A 146 -16.07 2.20 20.95
C ILE A 146 -17.18 1.32 21.53
N PRO A 147 -17.97 0.63 20.70
CA PRO A 147 -19.18 -0.06 21.17
C PRO A 147 -18.88 -1.35 21.95
N ALA A 148 -17.67 -1.89 21.83
CA ALA A 148 -17.24 -3.12 22.51
C ALA A 148 -15.71 -3.17 22.57
N ASP A 149 -15.18 -3.90 23.56
CA ASP A 149 -13.74 -4.07 23.75
C ASP A 149 -13.04 -4.63 22.50
N LEU A 150 -12.02 -3.90 22.07
CA LEU A 150 -11.17 -4.26 20.95
C LEU A 150 -9.85 -4.83 21.50
N LYS A 151 -9.57 -6.08 21.16
CA LYS A 151 -8.32 -6.74 21.58
C LYS A 151 -7.15 -6.27 20.72
N ALA A 152 -5.98 -6.16 21.33
CA ALA A 152 -4.72 -5.94 20.62
C ALA A 152 -4.44 -7.03 19.56
N PRO A 153 -3.71 -6.70 18.47
CA PRO A 153 -3.19 -5.38 18.14
C PRO A 153 -4.21 -4.46 17.47
N ILE A 154 -4.17 -3.18 17.82
CA ILE A 154 -5.03 -2.13 17.28
C ILE A 154 -4.17 -1.11 16.52
N TYR A 155 -4.62 -0.76 15.33
CA TYR A 155 -3.93 0.13 14.42
C TYR A 155 -4.74 1.40 14.20
N PHE A 156 -4.05 2.52 14.16
CA PHE A 156 -4.58 3.85 13.93
C PHE A 156 -4.01 4.36 12.60
N TYR A 157 -4.90 4.59 11.64
CA TYR A 157 -4.56 5.09 10.31
C TYR A 157 -5.16 6.47 10.10
N TYR A 158 -4.59 7.23 9.17
CA TYR A 158 -5.32 8.28 8.48
C TYR A 158 -5.68 7.83 7.07
N GLY A 159 -6.82 8.30 6.57
CA GLY A 159 -7.31 8.08 5.22
C GLY A 159 -7.31 9.38 4.43
N LEU A 160 -6.91 9.31 3.16
CA LEU A 160 -7.04 10.39 2.19
C LEU A 160 -7.81 9.89 0.98
N THR A 161 -8.67 10.74 0.42
CA THR A 161 -9.37 10.48 -0.85
C THR A 161 -9.03 11.55 -1.88
N ASN A 162 -9.16 11.18 -3.16
CA ASN A 162 -8.85 12.04 -4.30
C ASN A 162 -7.42 12.61 -4.28
N PHE A 163 -6.47 11.89 -3.68
CA PHE A 163 -5.06 12.28 -3.61
C PHE A 163 -4.20 11.29 -4.42
N TYR A 164 -3.68 11.74 -5.56
CA TYR A 164 -3.10 10.85 -6.57
C TYR A 164 -1.60 10.59 -6.35
N GLN A 165 -1.25 9.82 -5.31
CA GLN A 165 0.14 9.37 -5.11
C GLN A 165 0.66 8.50 -6.27
N ASN A 166 -0.25 7.87 -7.01
CA ASN A 166 0.05 7.00 -8.14
C ASN A 166 0.30 7.75 -9.47
N HIS A 167 0.24 9.08 -9.48
CA HIS A 167 0.54 9.84 -10.69
C HIS A 167 2.00 9.64 -11.12
N ARG A 168 2.25 9.36 -12.41
CA ARG A 168 3.58 8.99 -12.94
C ARG A 168 4.70 9.95 -12.51
N ARG A 169 4.44 11.26 -12.57
CA ARG A 169 5.43 12.28 -12.14
C ARG A 169 5.62 12.27 -10.62
N TYR A 170 4.55 12.07 -9.86
CA TYR A 170 4.60 12.08 -8.40
C TYR A 170 5.41 10.90 -7.85
N VAL A 171 5.13 9.66 -8.30
CA VAL A 171 5.81 8.44 -7.84
C VAL A 171 7.34 8.49 -8.03
N LYS A 172 7.78 9.17 -9.09
CA LYS A 172 9.21 9.30 -9.37
C LYS A 172 9.88 10.41 -8.57
N SER A 173 9.12 11.38 -8.08
CA SER A 173 9.66 12.66 -7.61
C SER A 173 10.30 12.58 -6.22
N GLN A 174 11.52 12.04 -6.22
CA GLN A 174 12.44 11.89 -5.10
C GLN A 174 13.85 11.59 -5.64
N ASN A 175 14.90 11.80 -4.84
CA ASN A 175 16.26 11.42 -5.20
C ASN A 175 16.84 10.43 -4.18
N SER A 176 17.07 9.19 -4.61
CA SER A 176 17.55 8.12 -3.72
C SER A 176 19.00 8.31 -3.24
N ASP A 177 19.84 9.03 -3.99
CA ASP A 177 21.20 9.33 -3.55
C ASP A 177 21.20 10.40 -2.46
N GLN A 178 20.38 11.44 -2.62
CA GLN A 178 20.18 12.46 -1.60
C GLN A 178 19.61 11.86 -0.30
N LEU A 179 18.57 11.03 -0.38
CA LEU A 179 17.97 10.38 0.80
C LEU A 179 18.96 9.47 1.53
N ARG A 180 19.90 8.84 0.80
CA ARG A 180 21.00 8.05 1.38
C ARG A 180 22.18 8.89 1.88
N GLY A 181 22.06 10.22 1.86
CA GLY A 181 23.07 11.15 2.38
C GLY A 181 24.26 11.40 1.47
N LYS A 182 24.15 11.09 0.17
CA LYS A 182 25.16 11.49 -0.82
C LYS A 182 24.92 12.92 -1.27
N TYR A 183 26.00 13.66 -1.48
CA TYR A 183 25.93 14.98 -2.09
C TYR A 183 25.37 14.91 -3.51
N VAL A 184 24.35 15.72 -3.79
CA VAL A 184 23.82 15.92 -5.14
C VAL A 184 23.73 17.42 -5.39
N LYS A 185 24.28 17.85 -6.53
CA LYS A 185 24.31 19.26 -6.92
C LYS A 185 22.89 19.80 -7.19
N PRO A 186 22.57 21.04 -6.79
CA PRO A 186 21.27 21.68 -7.04
C PRO A 186 20.80 21.60 -8.51
N GLU A 187 21.70 21.83 -9.47
CA GLU A 187 21.36 21.81 -10.89
C GLU A 187 21.02 20.40 -11.37
N THR A 188 21.67 19.39 -10.80
CA THR A 188 21.36 17.98 -11.08
C THR A 188 20.00 17.61 -10.51
N LEU A 189 19.66 18.09 -9.31
CA LEU A 189 18.35 17.84 -8.69
C LEU A 189 17.20 18.43 -9.52
N ASN A 190 17.36 19.66 -10.01
CA ASN A 190 16.35 20.32 -10.86
C ASN A 190 16.19 19.66 -12.23
N ASN A 191 17.21 18.98 -12.74
CA ASN A 191 17.14 18.23 -14.02
C ASN A 191 16.95 16.72 -13.82
N SER A 192 16.51 16.29 -12.64
CA SER A 192 16.29 14.88 -12.28
C SER A 192 14.81 14.58 -12.02
N ASP A 193 14.52 13.39 -11.50
CA ASP A 193 13.15 13.03 -11.09
C ASP A 193 12.59 13.98 -10.02
N CYS A 194 13.43 14.71 -9.27
CA CYS A 194 12.96 15.69 -8.27
C CYS A 194 12.32 16.96 -8.87
N ASP A 195 12.38 17.20 -10.18
CA ASP A 195 11.66 18.31 -10.84
C ASP A 195 10.14 18.28 -10.49
N PRO A 196 9.53 19.42 -10.13
CA PRO A 196 10.09 20.79 -10.09
C PRO A 196 10.70 21.20 -8.73
N LEU A 197 10.78 20.29 -7.77
CA LEU A 197 11.21 20.57 -6.39
C LEU A 197 12.60 19.98 -6.10
N GLY A 198 13.57 20.25 -6.97
CA GLY A 198 14.96 19.85 -6.78
C GLY A 198 15.75 20.83 -5.90
N ALA A 199 15.68 22.12 -6.22
CA ALA A 199 16.43 23.18 -5.57
C ALA A 199 15.76 24.55 -5.76
N THR A 200 16.17 25.53 -4.95
CA THR A 200 15.85 26.96 -5.10
C THR A 200 17.14 27.75 -5.28
N GLY A 201 17.38 28.21 -6.51
CA GLY A 201 18.67 28.76 -6.90
C GLY A 201 19.79 27.74 -6.70
N GLU A 202 20.82 28.12 -5.93
CA GLU A 202 21.98 27.28 -5.61
C GLU A 202 21.79 26.42 -4.34
N VAL A 203 20.60 26.39 -3.75
CA VAL A 203 20.31 25.67 -2.50
C VAL A 203 19.39 24.49 -2.78
N ALA A 204 19.81 23.27 -2.42
CA ALA A 204 19.02 22.06 -2.64
C ALA A 204 17.83 21.96 -1.67
N TYR A 205 16.68 21.51 -2.15
CA TYR A 205 15.61 21.10 -1.24
C TYR A 205 15.99 19.78 -0.59
N TYR A 206 15.94 19.68 0.74
CA TYR A 206 16.17 18.43 1.46
C TYR A 206 14.98 18.11 2.37
N PRO A 207 14.34 16.94 2.20
CA PRO A 207 14.39 16.03 1.05
C PRO A 207 13.72 16.63 -0.21
N CYS A 208 14.28 16.41 -1.41
CA CYS A 208 13.71 16.93 -2.65
C CYS A 208 12.51 16.13 -3.16
N GLY A 209 11.72 16.76 -4.03
CA GLY A 209 10.66 16.12 -4.80
C GLY A 209 9.24 16.26 -4.22
N LEU A 210 8.25 15.96 -5.07
CA LEU A 210 6.82 16.15 -4.78
C LEU A 210 6.32 15.24 -3.66
N ILE A 211 6.87 14.03 -3.53
CA ILE A 211 6.43 13.08 -2.49
C ILE A 211 6.70 13.68 -1.12
N ALA A 212 7.95 14.05 -0.84
CA ALA A 212 8.34 14.58 0.44
C ALA A 212 7.72 15.96 0.73
N ASN A 213 7.67 16.85 -0.26
CA ASN A 213 7.04 18.16 -0.10
C ASN A 213 5.57 18.07 0.33
N SER A 214 4.83 17.08 -0.17
CA SER A 214 3.41 16.90 0.16
C SER A 214 3.15 15.99 1.37
N LEU A 215 4.13 15.82 2.26
CA LEU A 215 3.99 15.04 3.49
C LEU A 215 2.72 15.42 4.27
N PHE A 216 1.90 14.42 4.57
CA PHE A 216 0.75 14.59 5.45
C PHE A 216 1.20 15.02 6.84
N ASN A 217 0.62 16.10 7.36
CA ASN A 217 1.11 16.77 8.56
C ASN A 217 0.01 17.14 9.57
N ASP A 218 -1.22 16.61 9.46
CA ASP A 218 -2.15 16.67 10.60
C ASP A 218 -1.54 15.91 11.78
N THR A 219 -1.77 16.43 12.99
CA THR A 219 -1.26 15.85 14.23
C THR A 219 -2.39 15.17 14.98
N PHE A 220 -2.22 13.89 15.32
CA PHE A 220 -3.22 13.16 16.10
C PHE A 220 -2.73 12.99 17.54
N TYR A 221 -3.50 13.51 18.49
CA TYR A 221 -3.22 13.31 19.91
C TYR A 221 -3.76 11.98 20.42
N THR A 222 -3.28 11.57 21.59
CA THR A 222 -3.72 10.34 22.26
C THR A 222 -5.22 10.40 22.53
N PRO A 223 -6.02 9.42 22.06
CA PRO A 223 -7.43 9.34 22.41
C PRO A 223 -7.62 9.15 23.90
N MET A 224 -8.58 9.88 24.47
CA MET A 224 -8.90 9.87 25.90
C MET A 224 -10.28 9.24 26.11
N LEU A 225 -10.34 8.12 26.83
CA LEU A 225 -11.57 7.49 27.28
C LEU A 225 -12.22 8.35 28.36
N GLN A 226 -13.40 8.92 28.07
CA GLN A 226 -14.06 9.90 28.93
C GLN A 226 -14.83 9.27 30.10
N ASN A 227 -15.38 8.08 29.90
CA ASN A 227 -16.29 7.39 30.81
C ASN A 227 -15.70 6.07 31.33
N ALA A 228 -14.46 6.11 31.81
CA ALA A 228 -13.81 4.95 32.42
C ALA A 228 -14.57 4.50 33.68
N GLN A 229 -14.86 3.19 33.81
CA GLN A 229 -15.66 2.66 34.92
C GLN A 229 -14.99 2.85 36.30
N ASP A 230 -13.66 2.88 36.34
CA ASP A 230 -12.87 2.87 37.59
C ASP A 230 -12.18 4.22 37.90
N SER A 231 -12.44 5.27 37.11
CA SER A 231 -11.75 6.55 37.23
C SER A 231 -12.67 7.73 36.90
N SER A 232 -12.71 8.73 37.78
CA SER A 232 -13.36 10.02 37.52
C SER A 232 -12.60 10.88 36.50
N GLN A 233 -11.37 10.49 36.13
CA GLN A 233 -10.52 11.19 35.16
C GLN A 233 -10.47 10.43 33.83
N PRO A 234 -10.40 11.14 32.68
CA PRO A 234 -10.23 10.50 31.38
C PRO A 234 -8.94 9.67 31.29
N GLN A 235 -9.03 8.47 30.72
CA GLN A 235 -7.90 7.53 30.62
C GLN A 235 -7.30 7.55 29.20
N PRO A 236 -5.97 7.71 29.06
CA PRO A 236 -5.32 7.75 27.74
C PRO A 236 -5.21 6.36 27.11
N TYR A 237 -5.51 6.25 25.81
CA TYR A 237 -5.21 5.07 25.00
C TYR A 237 -4.06 5.36 24.05
N VAL A 238 -2.84 5.03 24.48
CA VAL A 238 -1.61 5.47 23.80
C VAL A 238 -1.31 4.58 22.58
N PHE A 239 -1.12 5.21 21.43
CA PHE A 239 -0.58 4.56 20.24
C PHE A 239 0.94 4.83 20.13
N SER A 240 1.71 3.79 19.84
CA SER A 240 3.12 3.91 19.48
C SER A 240 3.27 4.38 18.04
N SER A 241 4.14 5.38 17.81
CA SER A 241 4.61 5.80 16.50
C SER A 241 5.81 4.98 15.98
N GLN A 242 6.25 3.98 16.75
CA GLN A 242 7.35 3.06 16.41
C GLN A 242 6.81 1.72 15.91
N GLY A 243 7.53 1.08 14.98
CA GLY A 243 7.11 -0.19 14.38
C GLY A 243 5.89 -0.06 13.45
N ILE A 244 5.65 1.14 12.91
CA ILE A 244 4.64 1.47 11.91
C ILE A 244 5.19 1.42 10.48
N ALA A 245 6.52 1.48 10.31
CA ALA A 245 7.19 1.30 9.02
C ALA A 245 7.82 -0.10 8.89
N TRP A 246 8.09 -0.52 7.66
CA TRP A 246 8.77 -1.80 7.44
C TRP A 246 10.23 -1.72 7.90
N PRO A 247 10.78 -2.73 8.60
CA PRO A 247 12.13 -2.65 9.19
C PRO A 247 13.27 -2.34 8.21
N GLY A 248 13.08 -2.57 6.91
CA GLY A 248 14.03 -2.27 5.85
C GLY A 248 13.98 -0.83 5.32
N GLU A 249 12.91 -0.07 5.58
CA GLU A 249 12.73 1.29 5.05
C GLU A 249 13.76 2.27 5.60
N LYS A 250 14.07 2.19 6.90
CA LYS A 250 15.10 3.01 7.55
C LYS A 250 16.45 3.03 6.81
N LYS A 251 16.82 1.94 6.13
CA LYS A 251 18.09 1.81 5.40
C LYS A 251 18.17 2.69 4.14
N LYS A 252 17.04 3.24 3.68
CA LYS A 252 16.97 4.14 2.54
C LYS A 252 17.28 5.60 2.91
N TYR A 253 17.31 5.90 4.20
CA TYR A 253 17.41 7.25 4.73
C TYR A 253 18.66 7.39 5.59
N VAL A 254 19.36 8.50 5.42
CA VAL A 254 20.47 8.89 6.29
C VAL A 254 19.93 9.51 7.58
N ASP A 255 20.74 9.46 8.65
CA ASP A 255 20.48 10.14 9.92
C ASP A 255 20.57 11.67 9.77
N THR A 256 21.62 12.15 9.10
CA THR A 256 21.80 13.56 8.77
C THR A 256 22.39 13.72 7.35
N PRO A 257 21.89 14.69 6.55
CA PRO A 257 22.48 15.02 5.27
C PRO A 257 23.84 15.71 5.39
N ILE A 258 24.16 16.27 6.57
CA ILE A 258 25.41 16.99 6.83
C ILE A 258 26.47 16.00 7.30
N ARG A 259 27.29 15.51 6.36
CA ARG A 259 28.26 14.44 6.62
C ARG A 259 29.36 14.40 5.56
N SER A 260 30.45 13.69 5.86
CA SER A 260 31.46 13.36 4.84
C SER A 260 30.84 12.55 3.70
N GLY A 261 30.99 13.03 2.47
CA GLY A 261 30.34 12.50 1.26
C GLY A 261 28.91 13.00 1.01
N GLY A 262 28.33 13.73 1.96
CA GLY A 262 27.04 14.42 1.87
C GLY A 262 27.21 15.92 1.69
N TYR A 263 26.22 16.70 2.14
CA TYR A 263 26.34 18.16 2.17
C TYR A 263 27.34 18.58 3.26
N SER A 264 28.14 19.60 2.97
CA SER A 264 29.18 20.06 3.90
C SER A 264 28.60 20.95 5.00
N ASN A 265 27.64 21.81 4.64
CA ASN A 265 27.07 22.83 5.52
C ASN A 265 25.55 22.90 5.36
N VAL A 266 24.85 23.32 6.42
CA VAL A 266 23.38 23.49 6.42
C VAL A 266 22.93 24.50 5.38
N SER A 267 23.74 25.51 5.06
CA SER A 267 23.43 26.53 4.05
C SER A 267 23.26 25.98 2.62
N GLN A 268 23.69 24.74 2.36
CA GLN A 268 23.52 24.09 1.05
C GLN A 268 22.15 23.43 0.88
N ILE A 269 21.37 23.33 1.96
CA ILE A 269 20.06 22.69 1.96
C ILE A 269 18.99 23.62 2.55
N THR A 270 17.77 23.44 2.09
CA THR A 270 16.60 24.15 2.61
C THR A 270 15.38 23.24 2.67
N PRO A 271 14.43 23.45 3.60
CA PRO A 271 13.21 22.67 3.66
C PRO A 271 12.39 22.81 2.36
N PRO A 272 11.63 21.78 1.97
CA PRO A 272 10.65 21.89 0.89
C PRO A 272 9.63 23.02 1.16
N PRO A 273 9.06 23.64 0.12
CA PRO A 273 8.16 24.79 0.28
C PRO A 273 6.98 24.57 1.24
N ASN A 274 6.34 23.41 1.20
CA ASN A 274 5.19 23.11 2.09
C ASN A 274 5.63 22.79 3.53
N TRP A 275 6.93 22.70 3.79
CA TRP A 275 7.47 22.54 5.14
C TRP A 275 7.83 23.88 5.77
N ALA A 276 7.62 25.00 5.07
CA ALA A 276 7.95 26.35 5.55
C ALA A 276 7.31 26.68 6.92
N ARG A 277 6.08 26.22 7.20
CA ARG A 277 5.49 26.42 8.53
C ARG A 277 6.23 25.64 9.61
N ARG A 278 6.68 24.41 9.34
CA ARG A 278 7.47 23.59 10.28
C ARG A 278 8.88 24.16 10.52
N PHE A 279 9.44 24.82 9.51
CA PHE A 279 10.79 25.39 9.53
C PHE A 279 10.78 26.84 9.06
N PRO A 280 10.20 27.77 9.85
CA PRO A 280 9.99 29.16 9.41
C PRO A 280 11.30 29.90 9.13
N ASN A 281 12.36 29.54 9.86
CA ASN A 281 13.70 30.10 9.71
C ASN A 281 14.66 29.19 8.91
N GLY A 282 14.12 28.20 8.19
CA GLY A 282 14.92 27.20 7.48
C GLY A 282 15.55 26.16 8.41
N TYR A 283 16.55 25.44 7.87
CA TYR A 283 17.28 24.43 8.64
C TYR A 283 18.41 25.03 9.49
N THR A 284 18.61 24.44 10.65
CA THR A 284 19.75 24.57 11.55
C THR A 284 20.35 23.18 11.78
N VAL A 285 21.55 23.10 12.34
CA VAL A 285 22.19 21.79 12.61
C VAL A 285 21.31 20.90 13.49
N ASP A 286 20.56 21.50 14.42
CA ASP A 286 19.77 20.76 15.43
C ASP A 286 18.36 20.41 14.96
N ASN A 287 17.78 21.14 14.00
CA ASN A 287 16.38 20.96 13.60
C ASN A 287 16.20 20.11 12.32
N ILE A 288 17.27 19.71 11.64
CA ILE A 288 17.18 18.88 10.44
C ILE A 288 16.48 17.56 10.80
N PRO A 289 15.43 17.16 10.06
CA PRO A 289 14.67 15.98 10.39
C PRO A 289 15.49 14.71 10.15
N LYS A 290 15.51 13.84 11.16
CA LYS A 290 16.11 12.51 11.11
C LYS A 290 15.18 11.53 10.38
N LEU A 291 15.24 11.53 9.05
CA LEU A 291 14.33 10.75 8.20
C LEU A 291 14.43 9.22 8.40
N ASN A 292 15.57 8.74 8.91
CA ASN A 292 15.80 7.34 9.27
C ASN A 292 15.03 6.88 10.53
N GLU A 293 14.71 7.80 11.43
CA GLU A 293 13.96 7.57 12.68
C GLU A 293 12.49 7.98 12.53
N ASP A 294 12.16 8.83 11.56
CA ASP A 294 10.79 9.29 11.27
C ASP A 294 10.02 8.23 10.46
N GLU A 295 9.39 7.28 11.15
CA GLU A 295 8.61 6.23 10.51
C GLU A 295 7.33 6.75 9.80
N HIS A 296 6.80 7.91 10.22
CA HIS A 296 5.68 8.55 9.52
C HIS A 296 6.11 9.05 8.13
N PHE A 297 7.29 9.68 8.05
CA PHE A 297 7.89 10.06 6.78
C PHE A 297 8.13 8.83 5.89
N GLN A 298 8.69 7.75 6.43
CA GLN A 298 8.93 6.51 5.69
C GLN A 298 7.64 5.91 5.12
N ASN A 299 6.57 5.90 5.93
CA ASN A 299 5.25 5.46 5.50
C ASN A 299 4.66 6.37 4.41
N TRP A 300 4.91 7.67 4.47
CA TRP A 300 4.49 8.61 3.44
C TRP A 300 5.19 8.37 2.11
N MET A 301 6.52 8.25 2.13
CA MET A 301 7.37 8.03 0.96
C MET A 301 7.03 6.75 0.19
N ARG A 302 6.44 5.74 0.86
CA ARG A 302 5.84 4.59 0.20
C ARG A 302 4.48 4.95 -0.41
N THR A 303 4.49 5.35 -1.67
CA THR A 303 3.29 5.80 -2.40
C THR A 303 2.19 4.73 -2.48
N ALA A 304 0.93 5.16 -2.34
CA ALA A 304 -0.24 4.32 -2.55
C ALA A 304 -0.53 4.08 -4.05
N GLY A 305 -1.14 2.93 -4.37
CA GLY A 305 -1.50 2.56 -5.75
C GLY A 305 -2.82 3.17 -6.24
N LEU A 306 -3.67 3.67 -5.34
CA LEU A 306 -5.00 4.22 -5.61
C LEU A 306 -5.11 5.64 -5.05
N PRO A 307 -6.03 6.49 -5.56
CA PRO A 307 -6.24 7.85 -5.07
C PRO A 307 -6.96 7.94 -3.73
N SER A 308 -7.57 6.84 -3.30
CA SER A 308 -8.14 6.67 -1.96
C SER A 308 -7.33 5.60 -1.24
N PHE A 309 -6.71 5.97 -0.13
CA PHE A 309 -5.81 5.09 0.60
C PHE A 309 -5.77 5.45 2.08
N THR A 310 -5.30 4.50 2.88
CA THR A 310 -4.96 4.72 4.29
C THR A 310 -3.47 4.53 4.51
N LYS A 311 -2.92 5.23 5.50
CA LYS A 311 -1.53 5.08 5.94
C LYS A 311 -1.48 4.95 7.46
N LEU A 312 -0.62 4.03 7.92
CA LEU A 312 -0.50 3.72 9.33
C LEU A 312 0.18 4.89 10.05
N TYR A 313 -0.46 5.37 11.11
CA TYR A 313 0.02 6.46 11.95
C TYR A 313 0.44 5.96 13.33
N GLY A 314 -0.28 5.02 13.91
CA GLY A 314 0.08 4.47 15.22
C GLY A 314 -0.39 3.04 15.40
N ARG A 315 0.23 2.32 16.34
CA ARG A 315 -0.19 0.96 16.72
C ARG A 315 -0.10 0.76 18.23
N ASN A 316 -0.98 -0.05 18.78
CA ASN A 316 -0.87 -0.57 20.14
C ASN A 316 -1.02 -2.09 20.08
N ASP A 317 0.00 -2.79 20.54
CA ASP A 317 0.11 -4.25 20.44
C ASP A 317 -0.18 -4.99 21.75
N GLN A 318 -0.41 -4.25 22.84
CA GLN A 318 -0.49 -4.82 24.19
C GLN A 318 -1.87 -4.61 24.81
N ASP A 319 -2.40 -3.39 24.71
CA ASP A 319 -3.56 -2.97 25.47
C ASP A 319 -4.87 -3.27 24.74
N THR A 320 -5.91 -3.54 25.51
CA THR A 320 -7.28 -3.63 25.00
C THR A 320 -7.88 -2.23 24.99
N MET A 321 -8.45 -1.81 23.85
CA MET A 321 -9.23 -0.56 23.81
C MET A 321 -10.64 -0.88 24.29
N HIS A 322 -10.93 -0.50 25.53
CA HIS A 322 -12.20 -0.79 26.19
C HIS A 322 -13.36 -0.03 25.55
N ALA A 323 -14.56 -0.60 25.68
CA ALA A 323 -15.79 0.04 25.27
C ALA A 323 -16.02 1.35 26.04
N GLY A 324 -16.50 2.38 25.34
CA GLY A 324 -16.77 3.69 25.92
C GLY A 324 -16.63 4.82 24.91
N THR A 325 -16.77 6.05 25.41
CA THR A 325 -16.72 7.27 24.61
C THR A 325 -15.31 7.84 24.67
N TYR A 326 -14.67 7.93 23.51
CA TYR A 326 -13.34 8.48 23.36
C TYR A 326 -13.39 9.86 22.73
N GLN A 327 -12.45 10.70 23.14
CA GLN A 327 -12.21 12.00 22.54
C GLN A 327 -10.80 12.01 21.95
N ILE A 328 -10.66 12.46 20.71
CA ILE A 328 -9.37 12.68 20.06
C ILE A 328 -9.25 14.14 19.60
N VAL A 329 -8.09 14.73 19.84
CA VAL A 329 -7.73 16.06 19.33
C VAL A 329 -6.88 15.90 18.08
N ILE A 330 -7.17 16.67 17.04
CA ILE A 330 -6.50 16.60 15.74
C ILE A 330 -6.07 18.01 15.33
N GLY A 331 -4.78 18.25 15.13
CA GLY A 331 -4.28 19.49 14.53
C GLY A 331 -4.49 19.48 13.02
N LEU A 332 -5.16 20.50 12.49
CA LEU A 332 -5.58 20.62 11.09
C LEU A 332 -4.53 21.38 10.27
N ASN A 333 -3.50 20.68 9.81
CA ASN A 333 -2.36 21.25 9.10
C ASN A 333 -2.32 20.90 7.60
N PHE A 334 -3.01 19.82 7.21
CA PHE A 334 -3.04 19.32 5.84
C PHE A 334 -4.34 19.72 5.13
N PRO A 335 -4.32 20.69 4.19
CA PRO A 335 -5.52 21.15 3.51
C PRO A 335 -5.95 20.15 2.43
N VAL A 336 -7.24 19.76 2.44
CA VAL A 336 -7.80 18.81 1.45
C VAL A 336 -8.93 19.40 0.61
N LEU A 337 -9.58 20.46 1.10
CA LEU A 337 -10.67 21.14 0.42
C LEU A 337 -10.31 21.67 -0.99
N PRO A 338 -9.12 22.27 -1.23
CA PRO A 338 -8.80 22.86 -2.54
C PRO A 338 -8.83 21.86 -3.71
N TYR A 339 -8.48 20.60 -3.46
CA TYR A 339 -8.51 19.54 -4.48
C TYR A 339 -9.72 18.60 -4.33
N LYS A 340 -10.74 19.01 -3.54
CA LYS A 340 -11.98 18.25 -3.33
C LYS A 340 -11.74 16.83 -2.79
N GLY A 341 -10.69 16.66 -1.97
CA GLY A 341 -10.44 15.42 -1.25
C GLY A 341 -11.12 15.40 0.11
N THR A 342 -11.05 14.25 0.76
CA THR A 342 -11.44 14.07 2.16
C THR A 342 -10.30 13.48 2.97
N LYS A 343 -10.31 13.77 4.27
CA LYS A 343 -9.41 13.19 5.27
C LYS A 343 -10.20 12.59 6.42
N SER A 344 -9.79 11.42 6.84
CA SER A 344 -10.39 10.67 7.95
C SER A 344 -9.31 10.05 8.82
N PHE A 345 -9.66 9.71 10.05
CA PHE A 345 -8.89 8.73 10.83
C PHE A 345 -9.65 7.42 10.90
N VAL A 346 -8.92 6.31 10.99
CA VAL A 346 -9.46 4.96 10.98
C VAL A 346 -8.83 4.16 12.11
N ILE A 347 -9.66 3.57 12.96
CA ILE A 347 -9.23 2.65 14.01
C ILE A 347 -9.61 1.25 13.54
N SER A 348 -8.63 0.35 13.46
CA SER A 348 -8.86 -1.00 12.95
C SER A 348 -8.09 -2.04 13.75
N THR A 349 -8.77 -3.17 13.97
CA THR A 349 -8.12 -4.41 14.40
C THR A 349 -7.58 -5.14 13.16
N VAL A 350 -6.80 -6.20 13.36
CA VAL A 350 -6.38 -7.06 12.24
C VAL A 350 -6.71 -8.50 12.53
N SER A 351 -6.89 -9.26 11.45
CA SER A 351 -6.90 -10.71 11.47
C SER A 351 -5.66 -11.22 10.73
N TRP A 352 -5.49 -12.54 10.67
CA TRP A 352 -4.37 -13.17 9.96
C TRP A 352 -4.32 -12.85 8.45
N ILE A 353 -5.45 -12.43 7.84
CA ILE A 353 -5.51 -11.98 6.42
C ILE A 353 -5.24 -10.47 6.28
N GLY A 354 -5.10 -9.74 7.39
CA GLY A 354 -4.98 -8.29 7.43
C GLY A 354 -6.28 -7.59 7.84
N GLY A 355 -6.60 -6.49 7.14
CA GLY A 355 -7.75 -5.64 7.43
C GLY A 355 -9.08 -6.19 6.89
N LYS A 356 -10.16 -5.40 7.06
CA LYS A 356 -11.53 -5.82 6.72
C LYS A 356 -11.84 -5.73 5.23
N ASN A 357 -11.43 -6.75 4.47
CA ASN A 357 -11.69 -6.83 3.03
C ASN A 357 -12.20 -8.23 2.59
N PRO A 358 -13.51 -8.43 2.44
CA PRO A 358 -14.07 -9.72 2.02
C PRO A 358 -14.01 -9.95 0.51
N PHE A 359 -13.56 -8.98 -0.30
CA PHE A 359 -13.59 -9.07 -1.77
C PHE A 359 -12.86 -10.31 -2.29
N LEU A 360 -11.64 -10.55 -1.78
CA LEU A 360 -10.85 -11.71 -2.21
C LEU A 360 -11.59 -13.02 -1.91
N GLY A 361 -12.19 -13.14 -0.72
CA GLY A 361 -12.96 -14.32 -0.35
C GLY A 361 -14.17 -14.55 -1.28
N TRP A 362 -14.94 -13.50 -1.57
CA TRP A 362 -16.05 -13.59 -2.52
C TRP A 362 -15.60 -13.90 -3.95
N ALA A 363 -14.44 -13.41 -4.40
CA ALA A 363 -13.89 -13.74 -5.71
C ALA A 363 -13.54 -15.24 -5.83
N TYR A 364 -13.02 -15.85 -4.76
CA TYR A 364 -12.78 -17.30 -4.69
C TYR A 364 -14.10 -18.08 -4.72
N VAL A 365 -15.12 -17.66 -3.94
CA VAL A 365 -16.44 -18.30 -3.94
C VAL A 365 -17.11 -18.21 -5.32
N ALA A 366 -17.09 -17.05 -5.96
CA ALA A 366 -17.66 -16.84 -7.29
C ALA A 366 -16.95 -17.70 -8.35
N SER A 367 -15.62 -17.78 -8.28
CA SER A 367 -14.81 -18.61 -9.18
C SER A 367 -15.07 -20.10 -8.96
N ALA A 368 -15.20 -20.55 -7.71
CA ALA A 368 -15.57 -21.92 -7.37
C ALA A 368 -16.95 -22.29 -7.92
N ALA A 369 -17.95 -21.40 -7.75
CA ALA A 369 -19.29 -21.59 -8.27
C ALA A 369 -19.29 -21.69 -9.81
N LEU A 370 -18.52 -20.84 -10.49
CA LEU A 370 -18.36 -20.88 -11.94
C LEU A 370 -17.74 -22.20 -12.41
N PHE A 371 -16.65 -22.64 -11.79
CA PHE A 371 -15.99 -23.89 -12.19
C PHE A 371 -16.87 -25.13 -11.97
N ILE A 372 -17.59 -25.18 -10.84
CA ILE A 372 -18.53 -26.27 -10.57
C ILE A 372 -19.69 -26.25 -11.57
N LEU A 373 -20.25 -25.08 -11.87
CA LEU A 373 -21.32 -24.94 -12.87
C LEU A 373 -20.85 -25.42 -14.26
N LEU A 374 -19.68 -24.95 -14.72
CA LEU A 374 -19.12 -25.38 -16.01
C LEU A 374 -18.81 -26.87 -16.03
N ALA A 375 -18.33 -27.44 -14.92
CA ALA A 375 -18.09 -28.88 -14.80
C ALA A 375 -19.40 -29.68 -14.87
N ILE A 376 -20.46 -29.24 -14.20
CA ILE A 376 -21.79 -29.87 -14.25
C ILE A 376 -22.36 -29.80 -15.67
N LEU A 377 -22.36 -28.63 -16.29
CA LEU A 377 -22.86 -28.44 -17.66
C LEU A 377 -22.05 -29.26 -18.68
N GLY A 378 -20.72 -29.27 -18.54
CA GLY A 378 -19.83 -30.05 -19.38
C GLY A 378 -20.04 -31.57 -19.20
N THR A 379 -20.25 -32.02 -17.97
CA THR A 379 -20.55 -33.42 -17.64
C THR A 379 -21.91 -33.82 -18.22
N ALA A 380 -22.95 -33.02 -18.00
CA ALA A 380 -24.28 -33.24 -18.58
C ALA A 380 -24.23 -33.30 -20.12
N ARG A 381 -23.52 -32.35 -20.76
CA ARG A 381 -23.34 -32.37 -22.22
C ARG A 381 -22.60 -33.62 -22.69
N HIS A 382 -21.55 -34.04 -21.96
CA HIS A 382 -20.79 -35.24 -22.30
C HIS A 382 -21.66 -36.51 -22.25
N PHE A 383 -22.58 -36.60 -21.29
CA PHE A 383 -23.53 -37.71 -21.19
C PHE A 383 -24.69 -37.63 -22.20
N ILE A 384 -25.25 -36.45 -22.47
CA ILE A 384 -26.40 -36.28 -23.38
C ILE A 384 -25.98 -36.37 -24.86
N LYS A 385 -24.81 -35.82 -25.22
CA LYS A 385 -24.27 -35.84 -26.59
C LYS A 385 -22.81 -36.30 -26.58
N PRO A 386 -22.53 -37.59 -26.28
CA PRO A 386 -21.19 -38.12 -26.32
C PRO A 386 -20.67 -38.05 -27.76
N ARG A 387 -19.57 -37.33 -27.97
CA ARG A 387 -18.84 -37.33 -29.23
C ARG A 387 -17.64 -38.25 -29.10
N TYR A 388 -17.55 -39.23 -30.00
CA TYR A 388 -16.39 -40.09 -30.08
C TYR A 388 -15.18 -39.29 -30.60
N PRO A 389 -13.98 -39.45 -30.04
CA PRO A 389 -12.77 -38.79 -30.53
C PRO A 389 -12.28 -39.23 -31.93
N SER A 390 -13.12 -39.94 -32.70
CA SER A 390 -12.74 -40.59 -33.95
C SER A 390 -12.84 -39.63 -35.14
N ILE A 391 -11.67 -39.32 -35.67
CA ILE A 391 -11.35 -38.48 -36.83
C ILE A 391 -11.84 -39.18 -38.10
N TYR A 392 -13.03 -38.88 -38.62
CA TYR A 392 -13.35 -39.07 -40.06
C TYR A 392 -14.44 -38.11 -40.57
N ASP A 393 -15.41 -37.72 -39.73
CA ASP A 393 -16.56 -36.91 -40.19
C ASP A 393 -16.32 -35.39 -40.29
N PHE A 394 -15.13 -34.90 -39.89
CA PHE A 394 -14.81 -33.47 -39.90
C PHE A 394 -13.72 -33.09 -40.91
N TYR A 395 -13.20 -34.05 -41.69
CA TYR A 395 -12.33 -33.71 -42.82
C TYR A 395 -13.20 -33.15 -43.95
N ILE A 396 -12.83 -31.95 -44.40
CA ILE A 396 -13.40 -31.26 -45.57
C ILE A 396 -13.54 -32.27 -46.73
N PRO A 397 -14.71 -32.37 -47.40
CA PRO A 397 -14.87 -33.25 -48.55
C PRO A 397 -14.08 -32.63 -49.71
N GLY A 398 -12.83 -33.06 -49.91
CA GLY A 398 -12.00 -32.44 -50.95
C GLY A 398 -10.62 -33.04 -51.22
N MET A 399 -10.20 -34.13 -50.56
CA MET A 399 -8.95 -34.80 -50.92
C MET A 399 -9.10 -36.32 -50.78
N VAL A 400 -9.85 -36.91 -51.70
CA VAL A 400 -9.66 -38.31 -52.10
C VAL A 400 -9.24 -38.27 -53.56
N SER A 401 -7.94 -38.24 -53.81
CA SER A 401 -7.39 -38.72 -55.08
C SER A 401 -7.17 -40.22 -54.92
N ASN A 402 -7.91 -40.98 -55.73
CA ASN A 402 -7.84 -42.43 -55.91
C ASN A 402 -6.43 -42.89 -56.36
N PRO A 403 -6.12 -44.20 -56.24
CA PRO A 403 -4.78 -44.75 -55.98
C PRO A 403 -3.73 -44.60 -57.08
#